data_AF-A0A508A8T3-F1
#
_entry.id   AF-A0A508A8T3-F1
#
_cell.length_a   1.000
_cell.length_b   1.000
_cell.length_c   1.000
_cell.angle_alpha   90.00
_cell.angle_beta   90.00
_cell.angle_gamma   90.00
#
_symmetry.space_group_name_H-M   'P 1'
#
loop_
_entity.id
_entity.type
_entity.pdbx_description
1 polymer ?
#
loop_
_entity_poly.entity_id
_entity_poly.type
_entity_poly.pdbx_seq_one_letter_code
_entity_poly.pdbx_strand_id
1 'polypeptide(L)'
;MSYPPQSNPPQQYPPQGQVPAPMQQVPAPLKKGRNTVGIVALVMAVIGFIFACVPGALIIGWILLPISFIVGLVGLFRKGEVLWPAVTAVVISVVGTIVGVMVFLTVLSNAVGEAVSSSGAVSASVAPGGAGSSGQGKTRENPYPLGTEISSKDWKVVINSVTFNANDAVAAANEFNDPPADGKQYVLINYTATYIGDDSSGESAAFVSVDYVTADGVTVDGTDSMAVAPDAIDSLTTLYNGASVTGNVVRAVPVDSAQDGVLAVRPGLLADKVFVAVK
;
A
#
# COMPACT_ATOMS: atom_id res chain seq x y z
N MET A 1 70.26 -74.05 84.71
CA MET A 1 68.97 -73.34 84.73
C MET A 1 68.98 -72.30 83.62
N SER A 2 67.92 -72.27 82.80
CA SER A 2 67.53 -71.20 81.85
C SER A 2 68.23 -71.11 80.48
N TYR A 3 67.58 -71.77 79.52
CA TYR A 3 67.60 -71.65 78.03
C TYR A 3 67.07 -70.25 77.56
N PRO A 4 66.94 -69.92 76.25
CA PRO A 4 67.70 -70.16 74.98
C PRO A 4 67.69 -68.86 74.08
N PRO A 5 67.71 -68.80 72.71
CA PRO A 5 67.71 -69.84 71.68
C PRO A 5 68.68 -69.72 70.47
N GLN A 6 68.73 -70.87 69.79
CA GLN A 6 69.52 -71.26 68.62
C GLN A 6 68.93 -70.78 67.28
N SER A 7 69.81 -70.67 66.31
CA SER A 7 69.58 -70.40 64.89
C SER A 7 69.39 -71.68 64.06
N ASN A 8 68.60 -71.59 62.97
CA ASN A 8 68.60 -72.54 61.84
C ASN A 8 68.06 -71.83 60.57
N PRO A 9 68.67 -72.02 59.37
CA PRO A 9 68.07 -71.68 58.06
C PRO A 9 67.73 -72.98 57.26
N PRO A 10 67.35 -72.94 55.96
CA PRO A 10 66.27 -72.23 55.27
C PRO A 10 65.35 -73.21 54.47
N GLN A 11 64.08 -72.85 54.17
CA GLN A 11 63.27 -73.51 53.13
C GLN A 11 62.19 -72.56 52.55
N GLN A 12 62.03 -72.60 51.22
CA GLN A 12 61.05 -71.86 50.41
C GLN A 12 59.71 -72.60 50.32
N TYR A 13 58.59 -71.86 50.36
CA TYR A 13 57.27 -72.20 49.80
C TYR A 13 56.47 -70.89 49.51
N PRO A 14 55.41 -70.90 48.69
CA PRO A 14 55.27 -70.05 47.50
C PRO A 14 54.51 -68.73 47.76
N PRO A 15 54.72 -67.65 46.98
CA PRO A 15 53.77 -66.54 46.98
C PRO A 15 52.54 -66.90 46.16
N GLN A 16 51.54 -67.48 46.83
CA GLN A 16 50.15 -67.29 46.44
C GLN A 16 49.76 -65.84 46.71
N GLY A 17 49.08 -65.21 45.74
CA GLY A 17 48.45 -63.91 45.92
C GLY A 17 48.76 -62.93 44.79
N GLN A 18 48.18 -63.18 43.60
CA GLN A 18 48.02 -62.15 42.59
C GLN A 18 47.23 -60.98 43.21
N VAL A 19 47.90 -59.86 43.45
CA VAL A 19 47.24 -58.59 43.75
C VAL A 19 46.59 -58.11 42.44
N PRO A 20 45.27 -57.81 42.42
CA PRO A 20 44.61 -57.35 41.20
C PRO A 20 45.22 -56.02 40.74
N ALA A 21 45.55 -55.93 39.46
CA ALA A 21 45.97 -54.68 38.83
C ALA A 21 44.90 -53.60 39.01
N PRO A 22 45.26 -52.33 39.27
CA PRO A 22 44.28 -51.26 39.38
C PRO A 22 43.60 -51.07 38.02
N MET A 23 42.30 -51.40 37.95
CA MET A 23 41.47 -51.07 36.81
C MET A 23 41.39 -49.54 36.68
N GLN A 24 41.99 -49.02 35.63
CA GLN A 24 41.83 -47.63 35.21
C GLN A 24 40.34 -47.39 34.93
N GLN A 25 39.66 -46.65 35.81
CA GLN A 25 38.29 -46.21 35.57
C GLN A 25 38.31 -45.25 34.37
N VAL A 26 37.77 -45.70 33.24
CA VAL A 26 37.42 -44.82 32.12
C VAL A 26 36.36 -43.83 32.64
N PRO A 27 36.55 -42.50 32.54
CA PRO A 27 35.55 -41.54 32.95
C PRO A 27 34.24 -41.83 32.21
N ALA A 28 33.15 -42.07 32.94
CA ALA A 28 31.84 -42.21 32.32
C ALA A 28 31.51 -40.94 31.52
N PRO A 29 31.02 -41.02 30.27
CA PRO A 29 30.65 -39.84 29.52
C PRO A 29 29.55 -39.11 30.30
N LEU A 30 29.84 -37.88 30.75
CA LEU A 30 28.86 -37.01 31.40
C LEU A 30 27.68 -36.84 30.44
N LYS A 31 26.52 -37.43 30.78
CA LYS A 31 25.27 -37.19 30.04
C LYS A 31 24.97 -35.70 30.10
N LYS A 32 25.14 -35.00 28.97
CA LYS A 32 24.84 -33.58 28.83
C LYS A 32 23.37 -33.32 29.15
N GLY A 33 23.08 -32.41 30.08
CA GLY A 33 21.72 -32.11 30.51
C GLY A 33 20.86 -31.55 29.37
N ARG A 34 19.54 -31.77 29.42
CA ARG A 34 18.61 -31.23 28.42
C ARG A 34 18.29 -29.75 28.72
N ASN A 35 18.39 -28.89 27.72
CA ASN A 35 18.12 -27.46 27.86
C ASN A 35 16.62 -27.17 27.63
N THR A 36 15.84 -27.29 28.70
CA THR A 36 14.38 -27.05 28.65
C THR A 36 14.04 -25.62 28.24
N VAL A 37 14.84 -24.63 28.67
CA VAL A 37 14.64 -23.21 28.31
C VAL A 37 14.83 -22.98 26.82
N GLY A 38 15.88 -23.57 26.23
CA GLY A 38 16.13 -23.52 24.79
C GLY A 38 15.06 -24.23 23.97
N ILE A 39 14.48 -25.33 24.47
CA ILE A 39 13.37 -26.03 23.81
C ILE A 39 12.10 -25.18 23.82
N VAL A 40 11.77 -24.55 24.95
CA VAL A 40 10.64 -23.63 25.05
C VAL A 40 10.83 -22.43 24.11
N ALA A 41 12.04 -21.84 24.09
CA ALA A 41 12.38 -20.77 23.15
C ALA A 41 12.18 -21.21 21.69
N LEU A 42 12.61 -22.43 21.35
CA LEU A 42 12.47 -22.98 20.00
C LEU A 42 11.01 -23.13 19.58
N VAL A 43 10.17 -23.70 20.45
CA VAL A 43 8.73 -23.85 20.17
C VAL A 43 8.08 -22.48 19.96
N MET A 44 8.40 -21.51 20.82
CA MET A 44 7.90 -20.14 20.69
C MET A 44 8.38 -19.45 19.39
N ALA A 45 9.63 -19.67 18.99
CA ALA A 45 10.18 -19.12 17.75
C ALA A 45 9.48 -19.71 16.51
N VAL A 46 9.22 -21.02 16.50
CA VAL A 46 8.49 -21.68 15.40
C VAL A 46 7.05 -21.18 15.31
N ILE A 47 6.34 -21.10 16.43
CA ILE A 47 4.97 -20.58 16.48
C ILE A 47 4.95 -19.12 16.02
N GLY A 48 5.86 -18.28 16.55
CA GLY A 48 5.99 -16.88 16.15
C GLY A 48 6.29 -16.71 14.66
N PHE A 49 7.14 -17.58 14.10
CA PHE A 49 7.46 -17.57 12.67
C PHE A 49 6.24 -17.87 11.81
N ILE A 50 5.46 -18.90 12.17
CA ILE A 50 4.24 -19.27 11.45
C ILE A 50 3.26 -18.09 11.46
N PHE A 51 3.01 -17.48 12.63
CA PHE A 51 2.11 -16.34 12.73
C PHE A 51 2.61 -15.09 12.01
N ALA A 52 3.93 -14.87 11.95
CA ALA A 52 4.53 -13.78 11.17
C ALA A 52 4.41 -13.99 9.65
N CYS A 53 4.08 -15.19 9.18
CA CYS A 53 3.87 -15.49 7.76
C CYS A 53 2.39 -15.50 7.36
N VAL A 54 1.44 -15.42 8.31
CA VAL A 54 0.01 -15.49 8.04
C VAL A 54 -0.61 -14.09 8.04
N PRO A 55 -1.14 -13.61 6.89
CA PRO A 55 -1.90 -12.35 6.82
C PRO A 55 -3.06 -12.36 7.82
N GLY A 56 -3.19 -11.29 8.62
CA GLY A 56 -4.23 -11.16 9.67
C GLY A 56 -3.82 -11.62 11.07
N ALA A 57 -2.75 -12.41 11.23
CA ALA A 57 -2.24 -12.84 12.53
C ALA A 57 -0.84 -12.30 12.87
N LEU A 58 -0.31 -11.40 12.01
CA LEU A 58 1.03 -10.84 12.10
C LEU A 58 1.34 -10.30 13.50
N ILE A 59 0.42 -9.57 14.14
CA ILE A 59 0.60 -8.96 15.47
C ILE A 59 1.09 -9.97 16.51
N ILE A 60 0.58 -11.21 16.47
CA ILE A 60 0.98 -12.28 17.39
C ILE A 60 2.41 -12.74 17.11
N GLY A 61 2.78 -12.87 15.83
CA GLY A 61 4.14 -13.20 15.40
C GLY A 61 5.15 -12.14 15.84
N TRP A 62 4.81 -10.86 15.72
CA TRP A 62 5.65 -9.72 16.11
C TRP A 62 5.93 -9.65 17.62
N ILE A 63 5.04 -10.19 18.46
CA ILE A 63 5.26 -10.26 19.91
C ILE A 63 6.03 -11.54 20.27
N LEU A 64 5.69 -12.68 19.66
CA LEU A 64 6.31 -13.97 19.97
C LEU A 64 7.77 -14.07 19.53
N LEU A 65 8.14 -13.49 18.38
CA LEU A 65 9.51 -13.58 17.85
C LEU A 65 10.54 -12.88 18.77
N PRO A 66 10.35 -11.63 19.24
CA PRO A 66 11.24 -11.00 20.22
C PRO A 66 11.31 -11.74 21.55
N ILE A 67 10.17 -12.24 22.06
CA ILE A 67 10.15 -13.03 23.30
C ILE A 67 10.99 -14.30 23.13
N SER A 68 10.81 -15.02 22.02
CA SER A 68 11.59 -16.24 21.73
C SER A 68 13.09 -15.96 21.57
N PHE A 69 13.47 -14.80 21.02
CA PHE A 69 14.85 -14.35 20.93
C PHE A 69 15.47 -14.17 22.32
N ILE A 70 14.79 -13.44 23.22
CA ILE A 70 15.26 -13.18 24.57
C ILE A 70 15.39 -14.48 25.36
N VAL A 71 14.38 -15.36 25.31
CA VAL A 71 14.43 -16.67 26.00
C VAL A 71 15.51 -17.57 25.39
N GLY A 72 15.73 -17.50 24.07
CA GLY A 72 16.81 -18.18 23.38
C GLY A 72 18.19 -17.74 23.87
N LEU A 73 18.42 -16.43 24.06
CA LEU A 73 19.65 -15.90 24.64
C LEU A 73 19.87 -16.40 26.07
N VAL A 74 18.84 -16.39 26.91
CA VAL A 74 18.93 -16.92 28.29
C VAL A 74 19.26 -18.42 28.29
N GLY A 75 18.70 -19.18 27.35
CA GLY A 75 19.01 -20.60 27.15
C GLY A 75 20.47 -20.86 26.73
N LEU A 76 21.13 -19.89 26.09
CA LEU A 76 22.52 -20.00 25.63
C LEU A 76 23.54 -19.87 26.77
N PHE A 77 23.19 -19.14 27.84
CA PHE A 77 24.07 -18.95 29.00
C PHE A 77 23.99 -20.08 30.06
N ARG A 78 23.22 -21.17 29.81
CA ARG A 78 23.06 -22.29 30.75
C ARG A 78 24.25 -23.27 30.67
N LYS A 79 25.04 -23.33 31.75
CA LYS A 79 26.23 -24.20 31.87
C LYS A 79 25.82 -25.67 32.09
N GLY A 80 26.46 -26.60 31.37
CA GLY A 80 26.25 -28.05 31.53
C GLY A 80 25.13 -28.69 30.69
N GLU A 81 24.42 -27.89 29.88
CA GLU A 81 23.28 -28.35 29.07
C GLU A 81 23.55 -28.30 27.55
N VAL A 82 22.71 -28.95 26.74
CA VAL A 82 22.75 -28.89 25.26
C VAL A 82 22.39 -27.48 24.74
N LEU A 83 23.32 -26.84 24.03
CA LEU A 83 23.14 -25.46 23.54
C LEU A 83 22.36 -25.38 22.20
N TRP A 84 22.32 -26.47 21.45
CA TRP A 84 21.70 -26.53 20.12
C TRP A 84 20.29 -25.91 20.04
N PRO A 85 19.32 -26.27 20.91
CA PRO A 85 17.96 -25.71 20.79
C PRO A 85 17.90 -24.20 21.02
N ALA A 86 18.76 -23.65 21.88
CA ALA A 86 18.83 -22.21 22.12
C ALA A 86 19.41 -21.45 20.90
N VAL A 87 20.44 -22.01 20.26
CA VAL A 87 21.02 -21.46 19.03
C VAL A 87 19.99 -21.47 17.90
N THR A 88 19.27 -22.58 17.71
CA THR A 88 18.25 -22.67 16.65
C THR A 88 17.10 -21.70 16.88
N ALA A 89 16.67 -21.51 18.13
CA ALA A 89 15.63 -20.54 18.47
C ALA A 89 16.02 -19.10 18.11
N VAL A 90 17.26 -18.69 18.43
CA VAL A 90 17.78 -17.35 18.10
C VAL A 90 17.83 -17.14 16.59
N VAL A 91 18.36 -18.10 15.83
CA VAL A 91 18.43 -18.01 14.36
C VAL A 91 17.04 -17.94 13.73
N ILE A 92 16.11 -18.81 14.16
CA ILE A 92 14.73 -18.82 13.65
C ILE A 92 14.03 -17.50 13.98
N SER A 93 14.27 -16.93 15.16
CA SER A 93 13.67 -15.65 15.51
C SER A 93 14.16 -14.49 14.62
N VAL A 94 15.47 -14.42 14.35
CA VAL A 94 16.05 -13.40 13.47
C VAL A 94 15.54 -13.54 12.03
N VAL A 95 15.62 -14.76 11.48
CA VAL A 95 15.11 -15.04 10.11
C VAL A 95 13.61 -14.77 10.04
N GLY A 96 12.86 -15.17 11.06
CA GLY A 96 11.43 -14.97 11.11
C GLY A 96 11.02 -13.52 11.20
N THR A 97 11.81 -12.68 11.87
CA THR A 97 11.58 -11.24 11.91
C THR A 97 11.82 -10.62 10.53
N ILE A 98 12.90 -11.01 9.83
CA ILE A 98 13.20 -10.50 8.47
C ILE A 98 12.09 -10.89 7.49
N VAL A 99 11.67 -12.15 7.50
CA VAL A 99 10.58 -12.64 6.65
C VAL A 99 9.26 -11.97 7.02
N GLY A 100 8.96 -11.84 8.32
CA GLY A 100 7.77 -11.16 8.81
C GLY A 100 7.70 -9.69 8.38
N VAL A 101 8.83 -8.98 8.37
CA VAL A 101 8.92 -7.61 7.85
C VAL A 101 8.61 -7.57 6.35
N MET A 102 9.20 -8.46 5.55
CA MET A 102 8.91 -8.53 4.11
C MET A 102 7.43 -8.80 3.84
N VAL A 103 6.85 -9.80 4.50
CA VAL A 103 5.41 -10.13 4.36
C VAL A 103 4.54 -8.95 4.79
N PHE A 104 4.84 -8.31 5.93
CA PHE A 104 4.13 -7.13 6.38
C PHE A 104 4.18 -5.99 5.36
N LEU A 105 5.37 -5.70 4.79
CA LEU A 105 5.51 -4.68 3.76
C LEU A 105 4.69 -5.02 2.51
N THR A 106 4.68 -6.28 2.05
CA THR A 106 3.84 -6.67 0.91
C THR A 106 2.34 -6.51 1.18
N VAL A 107 1.87 -6.92 2.37
CA VAL A 107 0.47 -6.76 2.77
C VAL A 107 0.11 -5.28 2.90
N LEU A 108 0.98 -4.48 3.50
CA LEU A 108 0.79 -3.04 3.62
C LEU A 108 0.77 -2.35 2.25
N SER A 109 1.67 -2.70 1.34
CA SER A 109 1.69 -2.17 -0.03
C SER A 109 0.41 -2.53 -0.79
N ASN A 110 -0.09 -3.77 -0.65
CA ASN A 110 -1.34 -4.18 -1.28
C ASN A 110 -2.54 -3.43 -0.68
N ALA A 111 -2.61 -3.29 0.65
CA ALA A 111 -3.67 -2.56 1.33
C ALA A 111 -3.70 -1.07 0.93
N VAL A 112 -2.52 -0.44 0.84
CA VAL A 112 -2.38 0.94 0.34
C VAL A 112 -2.78 1.03 -1.14
N GLY A 113 -2.36 0.07 -1.96
CA GLY A 113 -2.72 -0.01 -3.37
C GLY A 113 -4.24 -0.14 -3.61
N GLU A 114 -4.92 -0.93 -2.79
CA GLU A 114 -6.37 -1.10 -2.84
C GLU A 114 -7.11 0.15 -2.33
N ALA A 115 -6.60 0.78 -1.27
CA ALA A 115 -7.15 2.03 -0.73
C ALA A 115 -7.04 3.19 -1.74
N VAL A 116 -5.91 3.34 -2.43
CA VAL A 116 -5.78 4.37 -3.47
C VAL A 116 -6.65 4.06 -4.68
N SER A 117 -6.73 2.80 -5.11
CA SER A 117 -7.56 2.39 -6.26
C SER A 117 -9.05 2.60 -6.00
N SER A 118 -9.50 2.36 -4.76
CA SER A 118 -10.90 2.59 -4.36
C SER A 118 -11.21 4.08 -4.15
N SER A 119 -10.26 4.86 -3.66
CA SER A 119 -10.45 6.30 -3.45
C SER A 119 -10.54 7.10 -4.75
N GLY A 120 -9.88 6.66 -5.82
CA GLY A 120 -9.92 7.31 -7.13
C GLY A 120 -11.02 6.81 -8.05
N ALA A 121 -11.74 5.75 -7.66
CA ALA A 121 -12.68 5.07 -8.54
C ALA A 121 -13.78 6.03 -9.03
N VAL A 122 -13.88 6.13 -10.36
CA VAL A 122 -14.92 6.87 -11.07
C VAL A 122 -15.88 5.89 -11.73
N SER A 123 -17.17 6.14 -11.56
CA SER A 123 -18.26 5.42 -12.21
C SER A 123 -18.97 6.35 -13.18
N ALA A 124 -19.53 5.78 -14.25
CA ALA A 124 -20.31 6.54 -15.21
C ALA A 124 -21.68 5.89 -15.45
N SER A 125 -22.69 6.73 -15.63
CA SER A 125 -24.06 6.31 -15.95
C SER A 125 -24.62 7.16 -17.07
N VAL A 126 -25.18 6.53 -18.10
CA VAL A 126 -25.92 7.23 -19.15
C VAL A 126 -27.40 7.20 -18.77
N ALA A 127 -28.00 8.37 -18.55
CA ALA A 127 -29.43 8.47 -18.25
C ALA A 127 -30.33 7.99 -19.41
N PRO A 128 -31.51 7.43 -19.09
CA PRO A 128 -31.68 6.03 -18.75
C PRO A 128 -31.68 5.11 -20.00
N GLY A 129 -30.80 4.11 -19.98
CA GLY A 129 -30.90 2.91 -20.84
C GLY A 129 -29.58 2.33 -21.31
N GLY A 130 -28.49 3.10 -21.28
CA GLY A 130 -27.16 2.64 -21.68
C GLY A 130 -26.26 2.45 -20.48
N ALA A 131 -26.00 1.21 -20.07
CA ALA A 131 -24.77 0.96 -19.31
C ALA A 131 -23.60 1.25 -20.27
N GLY A 132 -22.74 2.21 -19.92
CA GLY A 132 -21.50 2.42 -20.66
C GLY A 132 -20.73 1.10 -20.74
N SER A 133 -20.15 0.79 -21.90
CA SER A 133 -19.40 -0.46 -22.04
C SER A 133 -18.22 -0.49 -21.06
N SER A 134 -17.85 -1.67 -20.56
CA SER A 134 -16.72 -1.80 -19.65
C SER A 134 -15.45 -1.22 -20.28
N GLY A 135 -14.96 -0.11 -19.73
CA GLY A 135 -13.75 0.58 -20.22
C GLY A 135 -13.99 1.83 -21.07
N GLN A 136 -15.24 2.17 -21.40
CA GLN A 136 -15.57 3.47 -22.01
C GLN A 136 -15.13 4.62 -21.09
N GLY A 137 -14.74 5.74 -21.68
CA GLY A 137 -14.23 6.93 -21.00
C GLY A 137 -12.87 6.78 -20.33
N LYS A 138 -12.27 5.58 -20.27
CA LYS A 138 -10.93 5.41 -19.70
C LYS A 138 -9.80 5.84 -20.64
N THR A 139 -10.11 6.00 -21.91
CA THR A 139 -9.15 6.37 -22.97
C THR A 139 -9.76 7.46 -23.85
N ARG A 140 -8.91 8.24 -24.52
CA ARG A 140 -9.34 9.33 -25.42
C ARG A 140 -10.01 8.79 -26.67
N GLU A 141 -9.60 7.59 -27.08
CA GLU A 141 -10.05 6.90 -28.28
C GLU A 141 -11.43 6.26 -28.11
N ASN A 142 -11.91 6.13 -26.87
CA ASN A 142 -13.25 5.63 -26.54
C ASN A 142 -13.90 6.47 -25.42
N PRO A 143 -14.22 7.75 -25.65
CA PRO A 143 -14.76 8.63 -24.63
C PRO A 143 -16.24 8.33 -24.31
N TYR A 144 -16.72 8.84 -23.18
CA TYR A 144 -18.16 8.91 -22.90
C TYR A 144 -18.85 9.95 -23.78
N PRO A 145 -20.13 9.77 -24.15
CA PRO A 145 -20.89 10.84 -24.81
C PRO A 145 -21.17 12.00 -23.85
N LEU A 146 -21.47 13.17 -24.42
CA LEU A 146 -22.02 14.31 -23.65
C LEU A 146 -23.27 13.90 -22.87
N GLY A 147 -23.52 14.57 -21.74
CA GLY A 147 -24.63 14.24 -20.83
C GLY A 147 -24.43 12.99 -19.99
N THR A 148 -23.31 12.27 -20.12
CA THR A 148 -22.96 11.17 -19.22
C THR A 148 -22.73 11.69 -17.81
N GLU A 149 -23.34 11.03 -16.83
CA GLU A 149 -23.10 11.28 -15.42
C GLU A 149 -21.79 10.62 -15.00
N ILE A 150 -20.82 11.41 -14.54
CA ILE A 150 -19.51 10.95 -14.07
C ILE A 150 -19.45 11.18 -12.55
N SER A 151 -19.37 10.10 -11.79
CA SER A 151 -19.44 10.14 -10.33
C SER A 151 -18.17 9.57 -9.70
N SER A 152 -17.61 10.27 -8.73
CA SER A 152 -16.60 9.78 -7.78
C SER A 152 -17.22 9.55 -6.40
N LYS A 153 -16.38 9.45 -5.37
CA LYS A 153 -16.83 9.39 -3.98
C LYS A 153 -17.66 10.62 -3.58
N ASP A 154 -17.20 11.82 -3.92
CA ASP A 154 -17.72 13.07 -3.35
C ASP A 154 -18.37 13.98 -4.39
N TRP A 155 -18.14 13.75 -5.68
CA TRP A 155 -18.61 14.61 -6.75
C TRP A 155 -19.29 13.85 -7.87
N LYS A 156 -20.36 14.44 -8.39
CA LYS A 156 -20.97 14.09 -9.67
C LYS A 156 -20.78 15.23 -10.66
N VAL A 157 -20.37 14.91 -11.88
CA VAL A 157 -20.15 15.86 -12.97
C VAL A 157 -20.90 15.43 -14.21
N VAL A 158 -21.59 16.37 -14.85
CA VAL A 158 -22.24 16.17 -16.15
C VAL A 158 -21.75 17.28 -17.09
N ILE A 159 -21.19 16.91 -18.24
CA ILE A 159 -20.92 17.86 -19.32
C ILE A 159 -22.21 18.06 -20.09
N ASN A 160 -22.77 19.26 -20.02
CA ASN A 160 -24.07 19.60 -20.60
C ASN A 160 -23.95 19.92 -22.08
N SER A 161 -22.94 20.70 -22.46
CA SER A 161 -22.70 21.11 -23.84
C SER A 161 -21.27 21.62 -24.07
N VAL A 162 -20.85 21.61 -25.34
CA VAL A 162 -19.61 22.22 -25.83
C VAL A 162 -19.95 23.15 -26.98
N THR A 163 -19.59 24.42 -26.87
CA THR A 163 -19.81 25.44 -27.89
C THR A 163 -18.48 25.88 -28.47
N PHE A 164 -18.25 25.52 -29.73
CA PHE A 164 -17.07 25.94 -30.48
C PHE A 164 -17.20 27.36 -31.02
N ASN A 165 -16.07 27.99 -31.34
CA ASN A 165 -15.97 29.34 -31.89
C ASN A 165 -16.74 30.38 -31.06
N ALA A 166 -16.54 30.33 -29.73
CA ALA A 166 -17.23 31.19 -28.79
C ALA A 166 -16.54 32.54 -28.57
N ASN A 167 -15.72 32.99 -29.52
CA ASN A 167 -14.89 34.19 -29.39
C ASN A 167 -15.71 35.43 -29.06
N ASP A 168 -16.80 35.66 -29.79
CA ASP A 168 -17.67 36.82 -29.59
C ASP A 168 -18.37 36.77 -28.23
N ALA A 169 -18.80 35.58 -27.79
CA ALA A 169 -19.44 35.38 -26.49
C ALA A 169 -18.47 35.63 -25.34
N VAL A 170 -17.22 35.19 -25.47
CA VAL A 170 -16.16 35.44 -24.47
C VAL A 170 -15.77 36.92 -24.45
N ALA A 171 -15.62 37.56 -25.60
CA ALA A 171 -15.33 39.00 -25.67
C ALA A 171 -16.46 39.85 -25.06
N ALA A 172 -17.72 39.45 -25.26
CA ALA A 172 -18.88 40.14 -24.69
C ALA A 172 -19.02 39.94 -23.17
N ALA A 173 -18.51 38.85 -22.62
CA ALA A 173 -18.61 38.54 -21.19
C ALA A 173 -17.78 39.50 -20.32
N ASN A 174 -16.64 39.96 -20.82
CA ASN A 174 -15.73 40.84 -20.12
C ASN A 174 -14.88 41.65 -21.11
N GLU A 175 -14.95 42.98 -21.04
CA GLU A 175 -14.18 43.88 -21.92
C GLU A 175 -12.66 43.75 -21.74
N PHE A 176 -12.20 43.16 -20.63
CA PHE A 176 -10.80 42.88 -20.36
C PHE A 176 -10.32 41.54 -20.93
N ASN A 177 -11.18 40.74 -21.56
CA ASN A 177 -10.76 39.51 -22.20
C ASN A 177 -9.98 39.81 -23.48
N ASP A 178 -8.76 39.28 -23.56
CA ASP A 178 -8.00 39.28 -24.81
C ASP A 178 -8.64 38.34 -25.85
N PRO A 179 -8.54 38.67 -27.16
CA PRO A 179 -8.89 37.72 -28.21
C PRO A 179 -8.02 36.45 -28.09
N PRO A 180 -8.50 35.29 -28.59
CA PRO A 180 -7.67 34.10 -28.59
C PRO A 180 -6.42 34.34 -29.44
N ALA A 181 -5.30 33.73 -29.04
CA ALA A 181 -4.06 33.80 -29.80
C ALA A 181 -4.24 33.28 -31.24
N ASP A 182 -3.40 33.75 -32.16
CA ASP A 182 -3.43 33.35 -33.56
C ASP A 182 -3.49 31.82 -33.73
N GLY A 183 -4.40 31.36 -34.59
CA GLY A 183 -4.63 29.93 -34.84
C GLY A 183 -5.43 29.20 -33.73
N LYS A 184 -5.91 29.92 -32.70
CA LYS A 184 -6.80 29.37 -31.66
C LYS A 184 -8.19 29.98 -31.71
N GLN A 185 -9.14 29.27 -31.11
CA GLN A 185 -10.48 29.74 -30.82
C GLN A 185 -10.86 29.41 -29.39
N TYR A 186 -11.75 30.20 -28.80
CA TYR A 186 -12.35 29.87 -27.52
C TYR A 186 -13.46 28.84 -27.70
N VAL A 187 -13.47 27.86 -26.81
CA VAL A 187 -14.53 26.88 -26.65
C VAL A 187 -15.12 27.04 -25.27
N LEU A 188 -16.46 27.12 -25.19
CA LEU A 188 -17.18 27.11 -23.93
C LEU A 188 -17.64 25.70 -23.63
N ILE A 189 -17.33 25.24 -22.42
CA ILE A 189 -17.75 23.93 -21.93
C ILE A 189 -18.68 24.18 -20.76
N ASN A 190 -19.96 23.86 -20.94
CA ASN A 190 -20.95 23.96 -19.88
C ASN A 190 -21.02 22.65 -19.11
N TYR A 191 -20.90 22.72 -17.79
CA TYR A 191 -21.03 21.52 -16.95
C TYR A 191 -21.74 21.83 -15.65
N THR A 192 -22.29 20.77 -15.07
CA THR A 192 -22.89 20.78 -13.74
C THR A 192 -22.04 19.93 -12.81
N ALA A 193 -21.66 20.48 -11.66
CA ALA A 193 -21.04 19.76 -10.57
C ALA A 193 -22.03 19.67 -9.39
N THR A 194 -22.29 18.47 -8.90
CA THR A 194 -23.12 18.18 -7.73
C THR A 194 -22.25 17.59 -6.64
N TYR A 195 -22.30 18.16 -5.44
CA TYR A 195 -21.63 17.58 -4.28
C TYR A 195 -22.49 16.43 -3.73
N ILE A 196 -21.91 15.24 -3.67
CA ILE A 196 -22.54 14.01 -3.16
C ILE A 196 -21.80 13.43 -1.94
N GLY A 197 -20.74 14.09 -1.49
CA GLY A 197 -19.97 13.72 -0.30
C GLY A 197 -20.73 13.95 1.00
N ASP A 198 -20.21 13.38 2.09
CA ASP A 198 -20.83 13.33 3.41
C ASP A 198 -20.24 14.33 4.43
N ASP A 199 -19.32 15.21 4.03
CA ASP A 199 -18.81 16.26 4.90
C ASP A 199 -19.92 17.27 5.27
N SER A 200 -20.21 17.35 6.57
CA SER A 200 -21.15 18.29 7.17
C SER A 200 -20.81 19.77 6.95
N SER A 201 -19.54 20.09 6.70
CA SER A 201 -19.08 21.45 6.39
C SER A 201 -19.24 21.82 4.91
N GLY A 202 -19.63 20.85 4.07
CA GLY A 202 -19.69 21.00 2.62
C GLY A 202 -18.31 21.07 1.96
N GLU A 203 -18.32 21.10 0.63
CA GLU A 203 -17.09 21.23 -0.19
C GLU A 203 -17.37 22.13 -1.40
N SER A 204 -16.35 22.84 -1.89
CA SER A 204 -16.45 23.60 -3.14
C SER A 204 -15.92 22.78 -4.32
N ALA A 205 -16.42 23.05 -5.53
CA ALA A 205 -16.02 22.36 -6.75
C ALA A 205 -14.61 22.79 -7.26
N ALA A 206 -13.78 23.39 -6.40
CA ALA A 206 -12.47 23.94 -6.76
C ALA A 206 -11.50 22.89 -7.33
N PHE A 207 -11.68 21.61 -6.95
CA PHE A 207 -10.89 20.48 -7.45
C PHE A 207 -11.62 19.62 -8.49
N VAL A 208 -12.80 20.05 -8.95
CA VAL A 208 -13.44 19.45 -10.12
C VAL A 208 -12.87 20.12 -11.36
N SER A 209 -12.21 19.34 -12.24
CA SER A 209 -11.62 19.88 -13.46
C SER A 209 -12.29 19.34 -14.73
N VAL A 210 -12.41 20.22 -15.71
CA VAL A 210 -12.91 19.93 -17.06
C VAL A 210 -11.96 20.60 -18.05
N ASP A 211 -10.99 19.83 -18.53
CA ASP A 211 -9.94 20.31 -19.43
C ASP A 211 -10.16 19.79 -20.85
N TYR A 212 -9.57 20.44 -21.84
CA TYR A 212 -9.62 19.97 -23.22
C TYR A 212 -8.32 19.20 -23.53
N VAL A 213 -8.41 18.10 -24.26
CA VAL A 213 -7.25 17.38 -24.77
C VAL A 213 -7.33 17.34 -26.28
N THR A 214 -6.32 17.90 -26.93
CA THR A 214 -6.22 17.95 -28.39
C THR A 214 -6.03 16.54 -28.99
N ALA A 215 -6.25 16.41 -30.30
CA ALA A 215 -6.10 15.13 -31.00
C ALA A 215 -4.67 14.55 -30.88
N ASP A 216 -3.66 15.41 -30.87
CA ASP A 216 -2.25 15.08 -30.63
C ASP A 216 -1.92 14.79 -29.16
N GLY A 217 -2.86 14.99 -28.23
CA GLY A 217 -2.74 14.60 -26.83
C GLY A 217 -2.15 15.65 -25.90
N VAL A 218 -2.19 16.91 -26.31
CA VAL A 218 -1.81 18.03 -25.46
C VAL A 218 -3.04 18.49 -24.67
N THR A 219 -2.88 18.61 -23.35
CA THR A 219 -3.92 19.19 -22.49
C THR A 219 -3.91 20.70 -22.66
N VAL A 220 -5.09 21.28 -22.84
CA VAL A 220 -5.39 22.70 -22.70
C VAL A 220 -6.23 22.86 -21.44
N ASP A 221 -5.65 23.45 -20.41
CA ASP A 221 -6.31 23.65 -19.11
C ASP A 221 -6.75 25.11 -18.91
N GLY A 222 -7.30 25.42 -17.73
CA GLY A 222 -7.79 26.75 -17.41
C GLY A 222 -6.70 27.80 -17.20
N THR A 223 -5.42 27.40 -17.12
CA THR A 223 -4.28 28.31 -16.95
C THR A 223 -3.69 28.77 -18.29
N ASP A 224 -4.02 28.08 -19.39
CA ASP A 224 -3.61 28.44 -20.75
C ASP A 224 -4.33 29.69 -21.31
N SER A 225 -5.39 30.15 -20.64
CA SER A 225 -6.09 31.38 -20.96
C SER A 225 -6.67 32.00 -19.69
N MET A 226 -6.47 33.31 -19.52
CA MET A 226 -7.06 34.09 -18.42
C MET A 226 -8.43 34.67 -18.78
N ALA A 227 -9.04 34.23 -19.88
CA ALA A 227 -10.33 34.73 -20.31
C ALA A 227 -11.44 34.31 -19.35
N VAL A 228 -12.37 35.23 -19.07
CA VAL A 228 -13.56 34.98 -18.26
C VAL A 228 -14.68 34.49 -19.18
N ALA A 229 -15.23 33.31 -18.89
CA ALA A 229 -16.37 32.77 -19.62
C ALA A 229 -17.67 33.56 -19.30
N PRO A 230 -18.59 33.73 -20.26
CA PRO A 230 -19.97 34.12 -19.93
C PRO A 230 -20.59 33.06 -19.02
N ASP A 231 -21.40 33.47 -18.05
CA ASP A 231 -22.01 32.57 -17.06
C ASP A 231 -20.99 31.58 -16.45
N ALA A 232 -19.82 32.11 -16.07
CA ALA A 232 -18.73 31.31 -15.51
C ALA A 232 -19.19 30.50 -14.30
N ILE A 233 -18.75 29.25 -14.23
CA ILE A 233 -19.08 28.38 -13.09
C ILE A 233 -18.47 28.92 -11.80
N ASP A 234 -19.28 29.03 -10.74
CA ASP A 234 -18.80 29.40 -9.41
C ASP A 234 -18.27 28.16 -8.66
N SER A 235 -17.06 27.76 -9.01
CA SER A 235 -16.39 26.60 -8.42
C SER A 235 -15.96 26.79 -6.96
N LEU A 236 -16.00 28.03 -6.43
CA LEU A 236 -15.54 28.34 -5.08
C LEU A 236 -16.67 28.36 -4.06
N THR A 237 -17.92 28.43 -4.51
CA THR A 237 -19.08 28.31 -3.61
C THR A 237 -19.08 26.95 -2.90
N THR A 238 -19.26 27.00 -1.57
CA THR A 238 -19.42 25.80 -0.75
C THR A 238 -20.79 25.16 -1.02
N LEU A 239 -20.76 23.89 -1.39
CA LEU A 239 -21.94 23.07 -1.66
C LEU A 239 -22.12 22.06 -0.52
N TYR A 240 -23.37 21.89 -0.08
CA TYR A 240 -23.78 20.82 0.84
C TYR A 240 -24.34 19.64 0.05
N ASN A 241 -24.43 18.47 0.68
CA ASN A 241 -24.85 17.24 0.00
C ASN A 241 -26.14 17.45 -0.82
N GLY A 242 -26.09 17.10 -2.10
CA GLY A 242 -27.18 17.25 -3.06
C GLY A 242 -27.23 18.60 -3.77
N ALA A 243 -26.52 19.63 -3.30
CA ALA A 243 -26.44 20.93 -3.96
C ALA A 243 -25.56 20.86 -5.21
N SER A 244 -25.82 21.74 -6.18
CA SER A 244 -25.11 21.78 -7.45
C SER A 244 -24.78 23.21 -7.88
N VAL A 245 -23.71 23.34 -8.66
CA VAL A 245 -23.39 24.54 -9.42
C VAL A 245 -23.28 24.19 -10.91
N THR A 246 -23.76 25.08 -11.77
CA THR A 246 -23.70 24.93 -13.23
C THR A 246 -23.16 26.20 -13.82
N GLY A 247 -22.30 26.08 -14.83
CA GLY A 247 -21.79 27.23 -15.57
C GLY A 247 -20.78 26.82 -16.63
N ASN A 248 -20.13 27.82 -17.21
CA ASN A 248 -19.16 27.63 -18.27
C ASN A 248 -17.72 27.72 -17.77
N VAL A 249 -16.84 26.99 -18.44
CA VAL A 249 -15.41 27.26 -18.49
C VAL A 249 -15.00 27.51 -19.94
N VAL A 250 -13.93 28.28 -20.12
CA VAL A 250 -13.35 28.57 -21.44
C VAL A 250 -12.03 27.81 -21.64
N ARG A 251 -11.80 27.33 -22.86
CA ARG A 251 -10.51 26.75 -23.29
C ARG A 251 -10.10 27.32 -24.65
N ALA A 252 -8.83 27.69 -24.80
CA ALA A 252 -8.28 28.21 -26.05
C ALA A 252 -7.63 27.07 -26.87
N VAL A 253 -8.37 26.53 -27.83
CA VAL A 253 -7.98 25.32 -28.57
C VAL A 253 -7.59 25.66 -30.02
N PRO A 254 -6.80 24.83 -30.71
CA PRO A 254 -6.46 25.04 -32.13
C PRO A 254 -7.72 25.08 -33.01
N VAL A 255 -7.79 26.06 -33.93
CA VAL A 255 -8.98 26.26 -34.76
C VAL A 255 -9.24 25.06 -35.68
N ASP A 256 -8.19 24.52 -36.29
CA ASP A 256 -8.27 23.49 -37.33
C ASP A 256 -8.66 22.10 -36.81
N SER A 257 -8.48 21.85 -35.51
CA SER A 257 -8.70 20.53 -34.88
C SER A 257 -9.54 20.61 -33.60
N ALA A 258 -10.33 21.67 -33.44
CA ALA A 258 -11.13 21.90 -32.24
C ALA A 258 -12.18 20.80 -32.00
N GLN A 259 -12.64 20.10 -33.04
CA GLN A 259 -13.67 19.06 -32.92
C GLN A 259 -13.12 17.63 -32.92
N ASP A 260 -11.79 17.49 -32.90
CA ASP A 260 -11.09 16.20 -32.96
C ASP A 260 -10.51 15.78 -31.59
N GLY A 261 -10.61 16.66 -30.59
CA GLY A 261 -10.21 16.36 -29.23
C GLY A 261 -11.30 15.74 -28.36
N VAL A 262 -11.00 15.63 -27.07
CA VAL A 262 -11.91 15.14 -26.02
C VAL A 262 -11.78 16.02 -24.79
N LEU A 263 -12.76 15.96 -23.90
CA LEU A 263 -12.68 16.58 -22.58
C LEU A 263 -12.08 15.60 -21.59
N ALA A 264 -11.09 16.03 -20.82
CA ALA A 264 -10.58 15.36 -19.65
C ALA A 264 -11.34 15.84 -18.42
N VAL A 265 -12.16 14.97 -17.82
CA VAL A 265 -12.99 15.29 -16.66
C VAL A 265 -12.43 14.60 -15.42
N ARG A 266 -12.20 15.37 -14.36
CA ARG A 266 -11.81 14.87 -13.05
C ARG A 266 -12.82 15.32 -11.99
N PRO A 267 -13.70 14.43 -11.49
CA PRO A 267 -14.71 14.75 -10.48
C PRO A 267 -14.10 14.76 -9.07
N GLY A 268 -13.22 15.73 -8.78
CA GLY A 268 -12.62 15.94 -7.45
C GLY A 268 -11.13 15.59 -7.38
N LEU A 269 -10.47 16.02 -6.29
CA LEU A 269 -9.00 16.01 -6.16
C LEU A 269 -8.36 14.63 -6.33
N LEU A 270 -8.95 13.61 -5.70
CA LEU A 270 -8.41 12.25 -5.68
C LEU A 270 -9.00 11.36 -6.78
N ALA A 271 -9.96 11.86 -7.55
CA ALA A 271 -10.66 11.07 -8.54
C ALA A 271 -9.79 10.78 -9.78
N ASP A 272 -9.99 9.60 -10.36
CA ASP A 272 -9.45 9.26 -11.66
C ASP A 272 -10.01 10.20 -12.73
N LYS A 273 -9.18 10.48 -13.73
CA LYS A 273 -9.61 11.24 -14.90
C LYS A 273 -10.30 10.32 -15.90
N VAL A 274 -11.40 10.79 -16.46
CA VAL A 274 -12.09 10.14 -17.60
C VAL A 274 -12.17 11.09 -18.80
N PHE A 275 -12.54 10.54 -19.94
CA PHE A 275 -12.69 11.27 -21.19
C PHE A 275 -14.15 11.34 -21.64
N VAL A 276 -14.58 12.52 -22.07
CA VAL A 276 -15.91 12.79 -22.64
C VAL A 276 -15.74 13.36 -24.03
N ALA A 277 -16.57 12.93 -24.97
CA ALA A 277 -16.60 13.43 -26.33
C ALA A 277 -17.02 14.90 -26.33
N VAL A 278 -16.53 15.66 -27.29
CA VAL A 278 -16.91 17.07 -27.47
C VAL A 278 -18.13 17.24 -28.39
N LYS A 279 -18.68 16.12 -28.91
CA LYS A 279 -19.83 16.03 -29.81
C LYS A 279 -20.58 14.72 -29.62
#